data_AF-A0A1H0E383-F1
#
_entry.id   AF-A0A1H0E383-F1
#
_cell.length_a   1.000
_cell.length_b   1.000
_cell.length_c   1.000
_cell.angle_alpha   90.00
_cell.angle_beta   90.00
_cell.angle_gamma   90.00
#
_symmetry.space_group_name_H-M   'P 1'
#
loop_
_entity.id
_entity.type
_entity.pdbx_description
1 polymer ?
#
loop_
_entity_poly.entity_id
_entity_poly.type
_entity_poly.pdbx_seq_one_letter_code
_entity_poly.pdbx_strand_id
1 'polypeptide(L)'
;MTAMAVFIGLFALACFTLAVVNPRRTWARPRGPEAREPSAAVVITLRVALLGMAVPSAWSAADGFRLATLASGPDHDDIVERMETAAEELASGEPRKKYPSGDGAWAEYIVDEIRRPGEDVVLRLTSASANTERYEADGICLTVVASVAPGEAEPEYAHIDDRHYNLEADVKDRPCP
;
A
#
# COMPACT_ATOMS: atom_id res chain seq x y z
N MET A 1 -6.30 15.76 -3.87
CA MET A 1 -6.25 15.65 -2.39
C MET A 1 -4.86 15.95 -1.84
N THR A 2 -3.79 15.47 -2.47
CA THR A 2 -2.38 15.76 -2.11
C THR A 2 -2.03 17.24 -1.98
N ALA A 3 -2.47 18.10 -2.91
CA ALA A 3 -2.21 19.55 -2.85
C ALA A 3 -2.74 20.23 -1.57
N MET A 4 -3.88 19.77 -1.06
CA MET A 4 -4.46 20.28 0.18
C MET A 4 -3.65 19.82 1.41
N ALA A 5 -3.22 18.56 1.45
CA ALA A 5 -2.37 18.03 2.52
C ALA A 5 -1.01 18.75 2.58
N VAL A 6 -0.41 19.04 1.42
CA VAL A 6 0.83 19.84 1.33
C VAL A 6 0.61 21.25 1.90
N PHE A 7 -0.47 21.93 1.52
CA PHE A 7 -0.77 23.27 2.04
C PHE A 7 -0.97 23.28 3.56
N ILE A 8 -1.73 22.32 4.10
CA ILE A 8 -1.95 22.19 5.55
C ILE A 8 -0.63 21.89 6.28
N GLY A 9 0.24 21.05 5.71
CA GLY A 9 1.57 20.78 6.24
C GLY A 9 2.46 22.03 6.29
N LEU A 10 2.48 22.83 5.22
CA LEU A 10 3.22 24.10 5.17
C LEU A 10 2.66 25.12 6.18
N PHE A 11 1.34 25.19 6.34
CA PHE A 11 0.70 26.03 7.34
C PHE A 11 1.11 25.62 8.77
N ALA A 12 1.09 24.33 9.08
CA ALA A 12 1.52 23.80 10.37
C ALA A 12 2.98 24.18 10.68
N LEU A 13 3.87 24.03 9.69
CA LEU A 13 5.27 24.42 9.79
C LEU A 13 5.44 25.94 10.02
N ALA A 14 4.67 26.77 9.32
CA ALA A 14 4.68 28.22 9.51
C ALA A 14 4.23 28.61 10.92
N CYS A 15 3.16 28.02 11.45
CA CYS A 15 2.69 28.26 12.82
C CYS A 15 3.72 27.80 13.86
N PHE A 16 4.32 26.63 13.67
CA PHE A 16 5.34 26.10 14.58
C PHE A 16 6.59 26.99 14.61
N THR A 17 7.10 27.37 13.43
CA THR A 17 8.28 28.25 13.33
C THR A 17 8.01 29.60 14.00
N LEU A 18 6.85 30.22 13.77
CA LEU A 18 6.45 31.46 14.44
C LEU A 18 6.30 31.32 15.95
N ALA A 19 5.87 30.16 16.46
CA ALA A 19 5.78 29.91 17.89
C ALA A 19 7.17 29.81 18.56
N VAL A 20 8.13 29.19 17.88
CA VAL A 20 9.49 28.98 18.43
C VAL A 20 10.36 30.23 18.31
N VAL A 21 10.17 31.03 17.25
CA VAL A 21 10.89 32.31 17.09
C VAL A 21 10.62 33.22 18.30
N ASN A 22 11.66 33.94 18.72
CA ASN A 22 11.53 34.91 19.81
C ASN A 22 11.06 36.27 19.23
N PRO A 23 9.80 36.68 19.47
CA PRO A 23 9.26 37.91 18.89
C PRO A 23 9.99 39.16 19.39
N ARG A 24 10.68 39.08 20.54
CA ARG A 24 11.51 40.19 21.04
C ARG A 24 12.77 40.42 20.21
N ARG A 25 13.27 39.38 19.52
CA ARG A 25 14.43 39.52 18.62
C ARG A 25 14.05 40.11 17.27
N THR A 26 12.81 39.91 16.82
CA THR A 26 12.29 40.45 15.56
C THR A 26 11.59 41.81 15.72
N TRP A 27 11.35 42.23 16.97
CA TRP A 27 10.80 43.56 17.29
C TRP A 27 11.81 44.66 16.95
N ALA A 28 11.71 45.25 15.77
CA ALA A 28 12.35 46.51 15.47
C ALA A 28 11.70 47.61 16.32
N ARG A 29 12.49 48.33 17.14
CA ARG A 29 11.98 49.46 17.96
C ARG A 29 11.24 50.44 17.06
N PRO A 30 9.91 50.57 17.16
CA PRO A 30 9.19 51.56 16.38
C PRO A 30 9.53 52.95 16.92
N ARG A 31 9.78 53.91 16.03
CA ARG A 31 10.00 55.31 16.42
C ARG A 31 8.64 55.96 16.68
N GLY A 32 8.16 55.88 17.92
CA GLY A 32 6.94 56.56 18.34
C GLY A 32 6.62 56.35 19.83
N PRO A 33 5.98 57.32 20.51
CA PRO A 33 5.65 57.23 21.93
C PRO A 33 4.61 56.15 22.29
N GLU A 34 3.93 55.60 21.28
CA GLU A 34 2.89 54.57 21.44
C GLU A 34 3.42 53.13 21.32
N ALA A 35 4.68 52.98 20.95
CA ALA A 35 5.28 51.68 20.68
C ALA A 35 5.73 50.97 21.97
N ARG A 36 4.81 50.28 22.63
CA ARG A 36 5.12 49.43 23.80
C ARG A 36 5.58 48.06 23.33
N GLU A 37 6.68 47.57 23.92
CA GLU A 37 7.13 46.19 23.72
C GLU A 37 6.01 45.23 24.13
N PRO A 38 5.75 44.15 23.37
CA PRO A 38 4.75 43.16 23.74
C PRO A 38 5.08 42.55 25.12
N SER A 39 4.06 42.51 25.99
CA SER A 39 4.21 41.94 27.32
C SER A 39 4.52 40.44 27.23
N ALA A 40 5.21 39.90 28.25
CA ALA A 40 5.54 38.47 28.28
C ALA A 40 4.28 37.58 28.19
N ALA A 41 3.18 38.01 28.81
CA ALA A 41 1.90 37.31 28.76
C ALA A 41 1.35 37.22 27.33
N VAL A 42 1.38 38.32 26.56
CA VAL A 42 0.92 38.33 25.16
C VAL A 42 1.77 37.40 24.29
N VAL A 43 3.09 37.40 24.49
CA VAL A 43 4.00 36.49 23.77
C VAL A 43 3.70 35.03 24.09
N ILE A 44 3.48 34.70 25.37
CA ILE A 44 3.15 33.33 25.79
C ILE A 44 1.80 32.89 25.20
N THR A 45 0.76 33.73 25.29
CA THR A 45 -0.57 33.40 24.73
C THR A 45 -0.51 33.18 23.23
N LEU A 46 0.23 34.02 22.49
CA LEU A 46 0.41 33.85 21.05
C LEU A 46 1.09 32.52 20.71
N ARG A 47 2.13 32.14 21.47
CA ARG A 47 2.81 30.85 21.28
C ARG A 47 1.90 29.67 21.52
N VAL A 48 1.11 29.71 22.60
CA VAL A 48 0.14 28.66 22.91
C VAL A 48 -0.92 28.55 21.80
N ALA A 49 -1.42 29.68 21.30
CA ALA A 49 -2.38 29.69 20.19
C ALA A 49 -1.78 29.11 18.91
N LEU A 50 -0.56 29.53 18.54
CA LEU A 50 0.13 29.04 17.35
C LEU A 50 0.45 27.53 17.42
N LEU A 51 0.93 27.05 18.58
CA LEU A 51 1.14 25.62 18.80
C LEU A 51 -0.18 24.84 18.79
N GLY A 52 -1.23 25.40 19.40
CA GLY A 52 -2.57 24.85 19.40
C GLY A 52 -3.17 24.68 18.00
N MET A 53 -2.75 25.52 17.03
CA MET A 53 -3.13 25.36 15.62
C MET A 53 -2.16 24.44 14.85
N ALA A 54 -0.86 24.49 15.15
CA ALA A 54 0.16 23.73 14.43
C ALA A 54 -0.01 22.22 14.62
N VAL A 55 -0.25 21.76 15.85
CA VAL A 55 -0.38 20.33 16.17
C VAL A 55 -1.54 19.65 15.42
N PRO A 56 -2.80 20.13 15.50
CA PRO A 56 -3.91 19.51 14.78
C PRO A 56 -3.79 19.65 13.26
N SER A 57 -3.15 20.73 12.78
CA SER A 57 -2.88 20.90 11.34
C SER A 57 -1.85 19.88 10.85
N ALA A 58 -0.76 19.67 11.58
CA ALA A 58 0.24 18.65 11.26
C ALA A 58 -0.37 17.25 11.27
N TRP A 59 -1.22 16.95 12.26
CA TRP A 59 -1.97 15.69 12.31
C TRP A 59 -2.87 15.51 11.09
N SER A 60 -3.65 16.53 10.74
CA SER A 60 -4.57 16.50 9.60
C SER A 60 -3.84 16.37 8.26
N ALA A 61 -2.66 16.98 8.13
CA ALA A 61 -1.79 16.80 6.97
C ALA A 61 -1.28 15.35 6.87
N ALA A 62 -0.83 14.77 7.98
CA ALA A 62 -0.39 13.37 8.03
C ALA A 62 -1.50 12.40 7.65
N ASP A 63 -2.72 12.59 8.18
CA ASP A 63 -3.89 11.80 7.78
C ASP A 63 -4.24 11.98 6.30
N GLY A 64 -4.16 13.21 5.79
CA GLY A 64 -4.37 13.50 4.36
C GLY A 64 -3.34 12.83 3.45
N PHE A 65 -2.07 12.77 3.87
CA PHE A 65 -1.04 12.01 3.16
C PHE A 65 -1.28 10.52 3.23
N ARG A 66 -1.62 9.98 4.41
CA ARG A 66 -1.94 8.56 4.59
C ARG A 66 -3.12 8.12 3.71
N LEU A 67 -4.15 8.94 3.62
CA LEU A 67 -5.31 8.68 2.76
C LEU A 67 -4.96 8.82 1.28
N ALA A 68 -4.10 9.77 0.91
CA ALA A 68 -3.63 9.91 -0.46
C ALA A 68 -2.79 8.69 -0.87
N THR A 69 -1.90 8.21 0.00
CA THR A 69 -1.08 7.01 -0.23
C THR A 69 -1.89 5.73 -0.22
N LEU A 70 -3.02 5.66 0.48
CA LEU A 70 -3.94 4.52 0.41
C LEU A 70 -4.83 4.56 -0.85
N ALA A 71 -5.04 5.75 -1.43
CA ALA A 71 -5.87 5.93 -2.62
C ALA A 71 -5.08 5.73 -3.92
N SER A 72 -3.78 6.01 -3.92
CA SER A 72 -2.84 5.43 -4.88
C SER A 72 -2.56 4.01 -4.42
N GLY A 73 -3.14 3.00 -5.06
CA GLY A 73 -2.82 1.60 -4.74
C GLY A 73 -1.32 1.30 -4.80
N PRO A 74 -0.91 0.05 -4.50
CA PRO A 74 0.49 -0.35 -4.64
C PRO A 74 1.04 0.06 -6.01
N ASP A 75 2.29 0.50 -6.03
CA ASP A 75 2.95 0.94 -7.27
C ASP A 75 2.94 -0.21 -8.29
N HIS A 76 2.66 0.09 -9.56
CA HIS A 76 2.54 -0.93 -10.62
C HIS A 76 3.78 -1.82 -10.66
N ASP A 77 4.96 -1.21 -10.56
CA ASP A 77 6.24 -1.90 -10.54
C ASP A 77 6.40 -2.82 -9.30
N ASP A 78 5.89 -2.41 -8.13
CA ASP A 78 5.88 -3.26 -6.92
C ASP A 78 4.93 -4.45 -7.08
N ILE A 79 3.78 -4.27 -7.75
CA ILE A 79 2.86 -5.37 -8.05
C ILE A 79 3.52 -6.37 -9.01
N VAL A 80 4.20 -5.89 -10.07
CA VAL A 80 4.93 -6.76 -11.00
C VAL A 80 6.00 -7.56 -10.26
N GLU A 81 6.85 -6.90 -9.47
CA GLU A 81 7.93 -7.56 -8.71
C GLU A 81 7.37 -8.61 -7.72
N ARG A 82 6.27 -8.29 -7.05
CA ARG A 82 5.58 -9.24 -6.13
C ARG A 82 4.99 -10.42 -6.86
N MET A 83 4.39 -10.20 -8.03
CA MET A 83 3.87 -11.30 -8.85
C MET A 83 4.99 -12.19 -9.37
N GLU A 84 6.11 -11.61 -9.81
CA GLU A 84 7.28 -12.36 -10.27
C GLU A 84 7.87 -13.21 -9.14
N THR A 85 8.03 -12.61 -7.95
CA THR A 85 8.50 -13.33 -6.75
C THR A 85 7.57 -14.49 -6.41
N ALA A 86 6.25 -14.26 -6.36
CA ALA A 86 5.28 -15.31 -6.07
C ALA A 86 5.29 -16.41 -7.14
N ALA A 87 5.50 -16.06 -8.42
CA ALA A 87 5.61 -17.04 -9.51
C ALA A 87 6.88 -17.90 -9.38
N GLU A 88 8.00 -17.30 -9.01
CA GLU A 88 9.25 -18.03 -8.74
C GLU A 88 9.13 -18.97 -7.54
N GLU A 89 8.45 -18.55 -6.47
CA GLU A 89 8.21 -19.40 -5.30
C GLU A 89 7.23 -20.55 -5.59
N LEU A 90 6.20 -20.31 -6.41
CA LEU A 90 5.31 -21.38 -6.90
C LEU A 90 6.06 -22.42 -7.73
N ALA A 91 6.98 -21.97 -8.58
CA ALA A 91 7.78 -22.84 -9.44
C ALA A 91 8.90 -23.59 -8.68
N SER A 92 9.46 -22.97 -7.62
CA SER A 92 10.57 -23.55 -6.84
C SER A 92 10.10 -24.33 -5.60
N GLY A 93 8.86 -24.15 -5.16
CA GLY A 93 8.33 -24.71 -3.92
C GLY A 93 8.13 -26.22 -3.95
N GLU A 94 9.11 -26.97 -3.46
CA GLU A 94 8.81 -28.25 -2.80
C GLU A 94 8.14 -27.95 -1.44
N PRO A 95 7.02 -28.59 -1.08
CA PRO A 95 6.41 -29.75 -1.72
C PRO A 95 5.29 -29.41 -2.72
N ARG A 96 5.09 -30.34 -3.67
CA ARG A 96 3.97 -30.40 -4.62
C ARG A 96 2.64 -30.05 -3.92
N LYS A 97 1.80 -29.25 -4.58
CA LYS A 97 0.57 -28.71 -3.99
C LYS A 97 -0.63 -29.60 -4.34
N LYS A 98 -1.57 -29.76 -3.42
CA LYS A 98 -2.87 -30.36 -3.73
C LYS A 98 -3.78 -29.31 -4.35
N TYR A 99 -4.73 -29.74 -5.18
CA TYR A 99 -5.77 -28.82 -5.64
C TYR A 99 -6.58 -28.30 -4.44
N PRO A 100 -6.86 -26.99 -4.34
CA PRO A 100 -7.63 -26.44 -3.24
C PRO A 100 -9.07 -26.98 -3.26
N SER A 101 -9.59 -27.44 -2.13
CA SER A 101 -10.87 -28.16 -2.06
C SER A 101 -12.08 -27.29 -2.47
N GLY A 102 -13.03 -27.85 -3.22
CA GLY A 102 -14.29 -27.18 -3.59
C GLY A 102 -14.19 -26.43 -4.93
N ASP A 103 -14.70 -25.19 -4.98
CA ASP A 103 -14.51 -24.25 -6.11
C ASP A 103 -13.13 -23.55 -6.05
N GLY A 104 -12.17 -24.15 -5.35
CA GLY A 104 -10.87 -23.57 -5.05
C GLY A 104 -10.12 -23.19 -6.32
N ALA A 105 -9.29 -22.15 -6.21
CA ALA A 105 -8.48 -21.63 -7.30
C ALA A 105 -7.01 -21.60 -6.88
N TRP A 106 -6.07 -21.80 -7.81
CA TRP A 106 -4.64 -21.77 -7.47
C TRP A 106 -4.19 -20.46 -6.83
N ALA A 107 -4.93 -19.36 -7.06
CA ALA A 107 -4.76 -18.07 -6.39
C ALA A 107 -4.65 -18.16 -4.87
N GLU A 108 -5.27 -19.15 -4.21
CA GLU A 108 -5.15 -19.32 -2.76
C GLU A 108 -3.69 -19.49 -2.29
N TYR A 109 -2.84 -20.12 -3.10
CA TYR A 109 -1.41 -20.28 -2.80
C TYR A 109 -0.57 -19.05 -3.15
N ILE A 110 -1.13 -18.11 -3.91
CA ILE A 110 -0.43 -16.94 -4.46
C ILE A 110 -0.77 -15.70 -3.64
N VAL A 111 -2.04 -15.58 -3.21
CA VAL A 111 -2.56 -14.41 -2.48
C VAL A 111 -1.78 -14.20 -1.19
N ASP A 112 -1.40 -15.25 -0.47
CA ASP A 112 -0.62 -15.10 0.77
C ASP A 112 0.76 -14.46 0.52
N GLU A 113 1.43 -14.79 -0.59
CA GLU A 113 2.75 -14.26 -0.94
C GLU A 113 2.68 -12.83 -1.49
N ILE A 114 1.61 -12.53 -2.23
CA ILE A 114 1.38 -11.18 -2.77
C ILE A 114 0.74 -10.28 -1.71
N ARG A 115 0.41 -10.72 -0.48
CA ARG A 115 -0.25 -9.86 0.51
C ARG A 115 0.75 -9.13 1.42
N ARG A 116 0.74 -7.79 1.39
CA ARG A 116 1.43 -6.96 2.40
C ARG A 116 0.45 -6.32 3.38
N PRO A 117 0.85 -6.05 4.63
CA PRO A 117 -0.01 -5.38 5.60
C PRO A 117 -0.49 -4.01 5.09
N GLY A 118 -1.78 -3.90 4.75
CA GLY A 118 -2.39 -2.65 4.29
C GLY A 118 -2.38 -2.43 2.77
N GLU A 119 -1.85 -3.36 1.98
CA GLU A 119 -1.81 -3.33 0.52
C GLU A 119 -2.30 -4.66 -0.05
N ASP A 120 -3.62 -4.85 -0.01
CA ASP A 120 -4.27 -6.04 -0.56
C ASP A 120 -4.29 -5.94 -2.09
N VAL A 121 -3.49 -6.78 -2.76
CA VAL A 121 -3.58 -7.00 -4.20
C VAL A 121 -4.68 -8.02 -4.46
N VAL A 122 -5.69 -7.64 -5.26
CA VAL A 122 -6.81 -8.51 -5.59
C VAL A 122 -6.53 -9.20 -6.92
N LEU A 123 -6.21 -10.49 -6.88
CA LEU A 123 -6.15 -11.34 -8.07
C LEU A 123 -7.56 -11.68 -8.53
N ARG A 124 -7.92 -11.27 -9.75
CA ARG A 124 -9.19 -11.65 -10.39
C ARG A 124 -8.96 -12.81 -11.34
N LEU A 125 -9.67 -13.92 -11.16
CA LEU A 125 -9.67 -15.01 -12.14
C LEU A 125 -10.32 -14.53 -13.45
N THR A 126 -9.52 -14.46 -14.51
CA THR A 126 -9.98 -14.04 -15.86
C THR A 126 -10.37 -15.24 -16.71
N SER A 127 -9.65 -16.36 -16.58
CA SER A 127 -10.00 -17.61 -17.28
C SER A 127 -9.46 -18.83 -16.54
N ALA A 128 -10.22 -19.92 -16.55
CA ALA A 128 -9.77 -21.24 -16.10
C ALA A 128 -10.06 -22.28 -17.21
N SER A 129 -9.05 -23.05 -17.59
CA SER A 129 -9.17 -24.07 -18.64
C SER A 129 -8.28 -25.26 -18.30
N ALA A 130 -8.92 -26.40 -17.99
CA ALA A 130 -8.28 -27.67 -17.64
C ALA A 130 -7.21 -27.54 -16.55
N ASN A 131 -5.97 -27.26 -16.97
CA ASN A 131 -4.78 -27.19 -16.14
C ASN A 131 -4.20 -25.77 -16.07
N THR A 132 -4.85 -24.79 -16.67
CA THR A 132 -4.34 -23.41 -16.77
C THR A 132 -5.35 -22.44 -16.20
N GLU A 133 -4.90 -21.62 -15.27
CA GLU A 133 -5.66 -20.51 -14.71
C GLU A 133 -4.94 -19.21 -14.99
N ARG A 134 -5.70 -18.16 -15.27
CA ARG A 134 -5.18 -16.81 -15.51
C ARG A 134 -5.81 -15.83 -14.55
N TYR A 135 -4.96 -15.08 -13.89
CA TYR A 135 -5.32 -14.07 -12.91
C TYR A 135 -4.86 -12.71 -13.39
N GLU A 136 -5.69 -11.70 -13.19
CA GLU A 136 -5.36 -10.32 -13.50
C GLU A 136 -5.39 -9.49 -12.21
N ALA A 137 -4.34 -8.69 -11.99
CA ALA A 137 -4.41 -7.57 -11.05
C ALA A 137 -3.68 -6.37 -11.65
N ASP A 138 -4.33 -5.21 -11.58
CA ASP A 138 -3.85 -3.92 -12.09
C ASP A 138 -3.29 -3.96 -13.53
N GLY A 139 -3.94 -4.73 -14.41
CA GLY A 139 -3.51 -4.87 -15.80
C GLY A 139 -2.29 -5.77 -16.01
N ILE A 140 -1.83 -6.48 -14.99
CA ILE A 140 -0.79 -7.51 -15.05
C ILE A 140 -1.46 -8.88 -15.09
N CYS A 141 -0.98 -9.77 -15.95
CA CYS A 141 -1.49 -11.13 -16.10
C CYS A 141 -0.55 -12.15 -15.49
N LEU A 142 -1.04 -12.93 -14.54
CA LEU A 142 -0.41 -14.10 -13.98
C LEU A 142 -1.06 -15.35 -14.56
N THR A 143 -0.28 -16.20 -15.24
CA THR A 143 -0.74 -17.48 -15.78
C THR A 143 -0.15 -18.61 -14.96
N VAL A 144 -1.01 -19.43 -14.36
CA VAL A 144 -0.64 -20.62 -13.59
C VAL A 144 -0.97 -21.86 -14.41
N VAL A 145 0.01 -22.74 -14.58
CA VAL A 145 -0.13 -24.03 -15.24
C VAL A 145 0.15 -25.13 -14.22
N ALA A 146 -0.86 -25.97 -13.97
CA ALA A 146 -0.77 -27.11 -13.07
C ALA A 146 -0.55 -28.40 -13.86
N SER A 147 0.55 -29.10 -13.59
CA SER A 147 0.82 -30.42 -14.15
C SER A 147 0.76 -31.48 -13.06
N VAL A 148 0.12 -32.62 -13.34
CA VAL A 148 0.05 -33.73 -12.38
C VAL A 148 1.46 -34.22 -12.10
N ALA A 149 1.79 -34.38 -10.82
CA ALA A 149 3.12 -34.79 -10.41
C ALA A 149 3.45 -36.22 -10.89
N PRO A 150 4.73 -36.52 -11.18
CA PRO A 150 5.12 -37.86 -11.62
C PRO A 150 4.80 -38.92 -10.57
N GLY A 151 4.16 -40.00 -11.00
CA GLY A 151 3.83 -41.17 -10.16
C GLY A 151 2.49 -41.09 -9.42
N GLU A 152 1.72 -40.02 -9.61
CA GLU A 152 0.35 -39.93 -9.08
C GLU A 152 -0.58 -40.88 -9.86
N ALA A 153 -1.42 -41.61 -9.13
CA ALA A 153 -2.43 -42.48 -9.72
C ALA A 153 -3.57 -41.64 -10.33
N GLU A 154 -4.31 -42.22 -11.29
CA GLU A 154 -5.58 -41.63 -11.68
C GLU A 154 -6.54 -41.65 -10.47
N PRO A 155 -7.30 -40.57 -10.25
CA PRO A 155 -8.22 -40.50 -9.12
C PRO A 155 -9.28 -41.59 -9.25
N GLU A 156 -9.50 -42.34 -8.17
CA GLU A 156 -10.50 -43.42 -8.11
C GLU A 156 -11.93 -42.87 -8.31
N TYR A 157 -12.15 -41.59 -7.98
CA TYR A 157 -13.42 -40.91 -8.08
C TYR A 157 -13.27 -39.59 -8.86
N ALA A 158 -14.07 -39.41 -9.92
CA ALA A 158 -14.00 -38.25 -10.81
C ALA A 158 -14.25 -36.88 -10.14
N HIS A 159 -14.72 -36.85 -8.89
CA HIS A 159 -15.07 -35.65 -8.13
C HIS A 159 -14.15 -35.40 -6.93
N ILE A 160 -13.14 -36.24 -6.72
CA ILE A 160 -12.12 -36.05 -5.67
C ILE A 160 -10.76 -36.09 -6.36
N ASP A 161 -10.17 -34.91 -6.55
CA ASP A 161 -8.79 -34.82 -7.03
C ASP A 161 -7.84 -34.82 -5.82
N ASP A 162 -7.29 -35.98 -5.52
CA ASP A 162 -6.33 -36.18 -4.43
C ASP A 162 -4.87 -36.09 -4.88
N ARG A 163 -4.65 -35.83 -6.18
CA ARG A 163 -3.33 -35.77 -6.79
C ARG A 163 -2.57 -34.53 -6.36
N HIS A 164 -1.25 -34.67 -6.37
CA HIS A 164 -0.35 -33.53 -6.24
C HIS A 164 -0.01 -32.96 -7.61
N TYR A 165 0.14 -31.63 -7.66
CA TYR A 165 0.46 -30.87 -8.85
C TYR A 165 1.80 -30.15 -8.70
N ASN A 166 2.57 -30.13 -9.78
CA ASN A 166 3.65 -29.17 -9.99
C ASN A 166 3.02 -27.93 -10.63
N LEU A 167 3.23 -26.78 -9.99
CA LEU A 167 2.73 -25.51 -10.47
C LEU A 167 3.87 -24.78 -11.17
N GLU A 168 3.60 -24.30 -12.38
CA GLU A 168 4.43 -23.33 -13.07
C GLU A 168 3.64 -22.04 -13.19
N ALA A 169 4.30 -20.91 -12.98
CA ALA A 169 3.66 -19.60 -13.06
C ALA A 169 4.48 -18.67 -13.97
N ASP A 170 3.79 -17.89 -14.79
CA ASP A 170 4.36 -16.94 -15.74
C ASP A 170 3.65 -15.60 -15.60
N VAL A 171 4.42 -14.52 -15.46
CA VAL A 171 3.92 -13.15 -15.26
C VAL A 171 4.14 -12.35 -16.52
N LYS A 172 3.11 -11.62 -16.95
CA LYS A 172 3.20 -10.69 -18.07
C LYS A 172 2.67 -9.34 -17.65
N ASP A 173 3.49 -8.32 -17.85
CA ASP A 173 3.11 -6.92 -17.70
C ASP A 173 2.19 -6.46 -18.85
N ARG A 174 1.00 -7.07 -18.91
CA ARG A 174 -0.11 -6.76 -19.81
C ARG A 174 -1.36 -7.53 -19.37
N PRO A 175 -2.57 -7.05 -19.73
CA PRO A 175 -3.81 -7.72 -19.34
C PRO A 175 -3.89 -9.15 -19.87
N CYS A 176 -4.63 -10.01 -19.16
CA CYS A 176 -4.85 -11.37 -19.61
C CYS A 176 -5.66 -11.38 -20.92
N PRO A 177 -5.25 -12.20 -21.91
CA PRO A 177 -5.98 -12.34 -23.17
C PRO A 177 -7.20 -13.26 -23.03
#